data_AF-A0A537JLE5-F1
#
_entry.id   AF-A0A537JLE5-F1
#
_cell.length_a   1.000
_cell.length_b   1.000
_cell.length_c   1.000
_cell.angle_alpha   90.00
_cell.angle_beta   90.00
_cell.angle_gamma   90.00
#
_symmetry.space_group_name_H-M   'P 1'
#
loop_
_entity.id
_entity.type
_entity.pdbx_description
1 polymer ?
#
loop_
_entity_poly.entity_id
_entity_poly.type
_entity_poly.pdbx_seq_one_letter_code
_entity_poly.pdbx_strand_id
1 'polypeptide(L)' 'CSISQASASMMTERIKGARVEEARRLIAAFKGMMHGDPAQDDLGDLVALAGVRKFPVRVKCATLGWLTLEGALEELAER' A
#
# COMPACT_ATOMS: atom_id res chain seq x y z
N CYS A 1 -4.69 -14.24 -1.96
CA CYS A 1 -5.03 -14.38 -3.39
C CYS A 1 -3.92 -13.73 -4.22
N SER A 2 -3.91 -13.89 -5.55
CA SER A 2 -2.87 -13.30 -6.41
C SER A 2 -2.71 -11.79 -6.22
N ILE A 3 -3.81 -11.04 -6.04
CA ILE A 3 -3.75 -9.59 -5.77
C ILE A 3 -3.06 -9.27 -4.45
N SER A 4 -3.37 -10.02 -3.38
CA SER A 4 -2.74 -9.75 -2.07
C SER A 4 -1.25 -10.10 -2.07
N GLN A 5 -0.87 -11.17 -2.76
CA GLN A 5 0.53 -11.56 -2.92
C GLN A 5 1.29 -10.56 -3.78
N ALA A 6 0.73 -10.13 -4.92
CA ALA A 6 1.33 -9.11 -5.76
C ALA A 6 1.50 -7.78 -5.03
N SER A 7 0.43 -7.30 -4.36
CA SER A 7 0.48 -6.05 -3.60
C SER A 7 1.53 -6.08 -2.49
N ALA A 8 1.58 -7.16 -1.70
CA ALA A 8 2.59 -7.31 -0.65
C ALA A 8 4.01 -7.40 -1.21
N SER A 9 4.23 -8.13 -2.32
CA SER A 9 5.53 -8.21 -2.98
C SER A 9 6.01 -6.83 -3.42
N MET A 10 5.17 -6.09 -4.15
CA MET A 10 5.50 -4.74 -4.64
C MET A 10 5.69 -3.75 -3.49
N MET A 11 4.87 -3.84 -2.43
CA MET A 11 5.06 -3.08 -1.19
C MET A 11 6.46 -3.31 -0.61
N THR A 12 6.89 -4.56 -0.47
CA THR A 12 8.20 -4.86 0.14
C THR A 12 9.37 -4.33 -0.69
N GLU A 13 9.28 -4.35 -2.02
CA GLU A 13 10.32 -3.77 -2.88
C GLU A 13 10.41 -2.25 -2.73
N ARG A 14 9.29 -1.57 -2.46
CA ARG A 14 9.27 -0.11 -2.27
C ARG A 14 9.73 0.34 -0.88
N ILE A 15 9.46 -0.44 0.17
CA ILE A 15 9.74 -0.03 1.56
C ILE A 15 11.07 -0.54 2.10
N LYS A 16 11.69 -1.57 1.50
CA LYS A 16 12.99 -2.10 1.96
C LYS A 16 14.06 -1.00 1.90
N GLY A 17 14.69 -0.71 3.04
CA GLY A 17 15.71 0.33 3.16
C GLY A 17 15.16 1.77 3.14
N ALA A 18 13.84 1.96 3.02
CA ALA A 18 13.21 3.27 3.12
C ALA A 18 13.13 3.73 4.58
N ARG A 19 13.06 5.05 4.78
CA ARG A 19 12.75 5.62 6.10
C ARG A 19 11.27 5.38 6.43
N VAL A 20 10.94 5.35 7.72
CA VAL A 20 9.57 5.14 8.18
C VAL A 20 8.61 6.19 7.62
N GLU A 21 9.04 7.45 7.50
CA GLU A 21 8.24 8.54 6.93
C GLU A 21 7.90 8.32 5.46
N GLU A 22 8.82 7.70 4.70
CA GLU A 22 8.58 7.34 3.31
C GLU A 22 7.59 6.18 3.21
N ALA A 23 7.74 5.16 4.06
CA ALA A 23 6.76 4.07 4.13
C ALA A 23 5.36 4.59 4.46
N ARG A 24 5.23 5.55 5.40
CA ARG A 24 3.95 6.20 5.73
C ARG A 24 3.36 6.98 4.55
N ARG A 25 4.17 7.71 3.79
CA ARG A 25 3.70 8.39 2.56
C ARG A 25 3.16 7.40 1.54
N LEU A 26 3.90 6.32 1.27
CA LEU A 26 3.48 5.28 0.33
C LEU A 26 2.20 4.57 0.78
N ILE A 27 2.05 4.27 2.08
CA ILE A 27 0.82 3.72 2.65
C ILE A 27 -0.37 4.64 2.35
N ALA A 28 -0.23 5.93 2.66
CA ALA A 28 -1.29 6.92 2.44
C ALA A 28 -1.65 7.04 0.96
N ALA A 29 -0.64 7.17 0.08
CA ALA A 29 -0.84 7.28 -1.37
C ALA A 29 -1.52 6.03 -1.95
N PHE A 30 -1.11 4.83 -1.54
CA PHE A 30 -1.68 3.59 -2.03
C PHE A 30 -3.12 3.39 -1.55
N LYS A 31 -3.42 3.68 -0.29
CA LYS A 31 -4.78 3.65 0.27
C LYS A 31 -5.69 4.66 -0.43
N GLY A 32 -5.21 5.89 -0.65
CA GLY A 32 -5.94 6.92 -1.39
C GLY A 32 -6.31 6.47 -2.80
N MET A 33 -5.33 5.95 -3.55
CA MET A 33 -5.56 5.41 -4.90
C MET A 33 -6.61 4.30 -4.91
N MET A 34 -6.60 3.41 -3.90
CA MET A 34 -7.60 2.34 -3.76
C MET A 34 -9.01 2.86 -3.43
N HIS A 35 -9.12 4.05 -2.84
CA HIS A 35 -10.40 4.69 -2.47
C HIS A 35 -10.88 5.74 -3.48
N GLY A 36 -10.15 5.95 -4.57
CA GLY A 36 -10.60 6.79 -5.69
C GLY A 36 -9.72 7.99 -5.98
N ASP A 37 -8.74 8.29 -5.12
CA ASP A 37 -7.82 9.40 -5.35
C ASP A 37 -6.98 9.17 -6.62
N PRO A 38 -6.49 10.24 -7.26
CA PRO A 38 -5.50 10.14 -8.31
C PRO A 38 -4.27 9.39 -7.81
N ALA A 39 -3.67 8.59 -8.69
CA ALA A 39 -2.39 7.97 -8.39
C ALA A 39 -1.32 9.06 -8.27
N GLN A 40 -0.54 9.02 -7.19
CA GLN A 40 0.58 9.93 -6.96
C GLN A 40 1.82 9.42 -7.69
N ASP A 41 2.70 10.34 -8.10
CA ASP A 41 3.92 10.01 -8.87
C ASP A 41 4.86 9.06 -8.12
N ASP A 42 4.86 9.12 -6.79
CA ASP A 42 5.69 8.28 -5.93
C ASP A 42 5.24 6.81 -5.87
N LEU A 43 4.07 6.44 -6.41
CA LEU A 43 3.58 5.06 -6.40
C LEU A 43 4.34 4.13 -7.35
N GLY A 44 5.01 4.65 -8.38
CA GLY A 44 5.80 3.85 -9.32
C GLY A 44 5.02 2.64 -9.84
N ASP A 45 5.58 1.43 -9.75
CA ASP A 45 4.93 0.21 -10.25
C ASP A 45 3.58 -0.08 -9.58
N LEU A 46 3.32 0.42 -8.37
CA LEU A 46 2.05 0.21 -7.65
C LEU A 46 0.85 0.78 -8.40
N VAL A 47 1.07 1.73 -9.33
CA VAL A 47 0.03 2.25 -10.23
C VAL A 47 -0.60 1.13 -11.07
N ALA A 48 0.11 0.04 -11.34
CA ALA A 48 -0.44 -1.13 -12.03
C ALA A 48 -1.66 -1.74 -11.28
N LEU A 49 -1.75 -1.53 -9.96
CA LEU A 49 -2.88 -1.99 -9.14
C LEU A 49 -4.06 -1.01 -9.12
N ALA A 50 -3.96 0.19 -9.72
CA ALA A 50 -5.03 1.19 -9.74
C ALA A 50 -6.37 0.62 -10.24
N GLY A 51 -6.34 -0.34 -11.18
CA GLY A 51 -7.53 -1.01 -11.70
C GLY A 51 -8.33 -1.78 -10.64
N VAL A 52 -7.68 -2.22 -9.54
CA VAL A 52 -8.33 -2.97 -8.45
C VAL A 52 -9.41 -2.14 -7.76
N ARG A 53 -9.29 -0.81 -7.74
CA ARG A 53 -10.30 0.09 -7.14
C ARG A 53 -11.70 -0.05 -7.75
N LYS A 54 -11.80 -0.57 -8.99
CA LYS A 54 -13.07 -0.85 -9.67
C LYS A 54 -13.81 -2.08 -9.10
N PHE A 55 -13.15 -2.85 -8.23
CA PHE A 55 -13.68 -4.09 -7.67
C PHE A 55 -13.65 -4.02 -6.13
N PRO A 56 -14.69 -3.46 -5.47
CA PRO A 56 -14.70 -3.23 -4.02
C PRO A 56 -14.34 -4.47 -3.18
N VAL A 57 -14.77 -5.65 -3.61
CA VAL A 57 -14.46 -6.93 -2.94
C VAL A 57 -12.96 -7.26 -2.98
N ARG A 58 -12.22 -6.75 -3.98
CA ARG A 58 -10.78 -6.98 -4.16
C ARG A 58 -9.90 -5.89 -3.57
N VAL A 59 -10.46 -4.72 -3.24
CA VAL A 59 -9.73 -3.63 -2.57
C VAL A 59 -9.11 -4.12 -1.27
N LYS A 60 -9.87 -4.87 -0.45
CA LYS A 60 -9.35 -5.47 0.79
C LYS A 60 -8.16 -6.42 0.55
N CYS A 61 -8.12 -7.12 -0.59
CA CYS A 61 -6.97 -7.95 -0.93
C CYS A 61 -5.73 -7.10 -1.28
N ALA A 62 -5.92 -5.97 -1.97
CA ALA A 62 -4.82 -5.08 -2.33
C ALA A 62 -4.28 -4.33 -1.10
N THR A 63 -5.13 -3.92 -0.15
CA THR A 63 -4.72 -3.09 0.99
C THR A 63 -4.24 -3.87 2.21
N LEU A 64 -4.47 -5.19 2.30
CA LEU A 64 -4.17 -5.99 3.49
C LEU A 64 -2.74 -5.80 4.02
N GLY A 65 -1.71 -5.98 3.17
CA GLY A 65 -0.32 -5.85 3.60
C GLY A 65 0.04 -4.43 4.06
N TRP A 66 -0.55 -3.42 3.43
CA TRP A 66 -0.34 -2.00 3.75
C TRP A 66 -0.94 -1.63 5.10
N LEU A 67 -2.15 -2.11 5.40
CA LEU A 67 -2.79 -1.92 6.71
C LEU A 67 -2.03 -2.63 7.83
N THR A 68 -1.50 -3.82 7.56
CA THR A 68 -0.63 -4.54 8.52
C THR A 68 0.66 -3.77 8.79
N LEU A 69 1.29 -3.21 7.76
CA LEU A 69 2.48 -2.38 7.92
C LEU A 69 2.19 -1.10 8.72
N GLU A 70 1.09 -0.42 8.41
CA GLU A 70 0.65 0.78 9.12
C GLU A 70 0.49 0.51 10.63
N GLY A 71 -0.27 -0.53 10.99
CA GLY A 71 -0.44 -0.93 12.40
C GLY A 71 0.88 -1.31 13.07
N ALA A 72 1.77 -2.04 12.40
CA ALA A 72 3.08 -2.38 12.95
C ALA A 72 3.96 -1.14 13.20
N LEU A 73 3.87 -0.11 12.34
CA LEU A 73 4.59 1.15 12.52
C LEU A 73 4.00 2.03 13.63
N GLU A 74 2.69 1.92 13.89
CA GLU A 74 2.01 2.56 15.02
C GLU A 74 2.43 1.89 16.34
N GLU A 75 2.33 0.56 16.43
CA GLU A 75 2.77 -0.22 17.58
C GLU A 75 4.25 0.02 17.93
N LEU A 76 5.11 0.20 16.92
CA LEU A 76 6.52 0.52 17.15
C LEU A 76 6.73 1.95 17.67
N ALA A 77 5.89 2.91 17.28
CA ALA A 77 5.99 4.29 17.73
C ALA A 77 5.51 4.50 19.18
N GLU A 78 4.65 3.61 19.67
CA GLU A 78 4.14 3.62 21.06
C GLU A 78 5.08 2.92 22.06
N ARG A 79 6.13 2.25 21.58
CA ARG A 79 7.14 1.54 22.40
C ARG A 79 8.38 2.38 22.63
#